data_AF-A0AAD4D869-F1
#
_entry.id   AF-A0AAD4D869-F1
#
_cell.length_a   1.000
_cell.length_b   1.000
_cell.length_c   1.000
_cell.angle_alpha   90.00
_cell.angle_beta   90.00
_cell.angle_gamma   90.00
#
_symmetry.space_group_name_H-M   'P 1'
#
loop_
_entity.id
_entity.type
_entity.pdbx_description
1 polymer ?
#
loop_
_entity_poly.entity_id
_entity_poly.type
_entity_poly.pdbx_seq_one_letter_code
_entity_poly.pdbx_strand_id
1 'polypeptide(L)'
;MYGILDMYRDITADDEMKFEKLLSNLESTSATFIRKIWSGEDLSLTRAQLADMKKFLCIMMYRGEHRWRQYNDGLLDFMTLMSVKRHMDNNNIKKVQDVWFSNIKWLIETSISDIMEEYKRAESIGPENPFLTTTKYKMPIHALELLDFGRMAQNFVCVWQAEEGSEFILSDNCFGAFEGDNGVPFHNFFIVSPRYAIVLVNQFYMRTPGMMAMMSLRKSWFSEKLHLTPQTVYVKGSPPLQGGYALQAHFSPNDMFKYKRIVVPKEDVYKVNSIFLDCRRKSLTYKSAVSMFKSLRFYDKVKSDEFLFTYEHDYTILKGKLFADLNRTHSS
;
A
#
# COMPACT_ATOMS: atom_id res chain seq x y z
N MET A 1 -18.12 1.53 1.79
CA MET A 1 -16.91 2.27 1.40
C MET A 1 -16.27 2.75 2.68
N TYR A 2 -15.05 2.32 2.99
CA TYR A 2 -14.29 2.84 4.13
C TYR A 2 -13.61 4.12 3.66
N GLY A 3 -14.04 5.27 4.17
CA GLY A 3 -13.52 6.57 3.76
C GLY A 3 -13.92 7.65 4.76
N ILE A 4 -13.01 8.58 5.01
CA ILE A 4 -13.31 9.78 5.80
C ILE A 4 -13.71 10.87 4.78
N LEU A 5 -14.95 11.32 4.87
CA LEU A 5 -15.51 12.40 4.04
C LEU A 5 -14.96 13.76 4.49
N ASP A 6 -14.82 14.68 3.55
CA ASP A 6 -14.45 16.09 3.77
C ASP A 6 -13.08 16.34 4.43
N MET A 7 -12.15 15.38 4.35
CA MET A 7 -10.80 15.56 4.89
C MET A 7 -10.00 16.69 4.22
N TYR A 8 -10.37 17.07 3.00
CA TYR A 8 -9.64 18.04 2.19
C TYR A 8 -10.37 19.36 2.00
N ARG A 9 -11.40 19.61 2.81
CA ARG A 9 -12.21 20.81 2.72
C ARG A 9 -11.37 22.04 3.08
N ASP A 10 -10.80 22.67 2.07
CA ASP A 10 -10.07 23.92 2.18
C ASP A 10 -11.05 25.08 1.99
N ILE A 11 -11.61 25.56 3.11
CA ILE A 11 -12.53 26.71 3.14
C ILE A 11 -11.90 28.01 2.59
N THR A 12 -10.59 28.02 2.34
CA THR A 12 -9.85 29.17 1.81
C THR A 12 -9.56 29.05 0.31
N ALA A 13 -9.87 27.92 -0.32
CA ALA A 13 -9.66 27.70 -1.75
C ALA A 13 -10.86 28.17 -2.59
N ASP A 14 -10.58 28.72 -3.78
CA ASP A 14 -11.62 29.15 -4.73
C ASP A 14 -12.56 28.01 -5.18
N ASP A 15 -12.06 26.77 -5.18
CA ASP A 15 -12.85 25.54 -5.36
C ASP A 15 -12.57 24.59 -4.21
N GLU A 16 -13.42 24.67 -3.17
CA GLU A 16 -13.40 23.84 -1.97
C GLU A 16 -13.40 22.33 -2.26
N MET A 17 -13.92 21.90 -3.43
CA MET A 17 -13.99 20.49 -3.83
C MET A 17 -12.95 20.07 -4.87
N LYS A 18 -11.99 20.94 -5.22
CA LYS A 18 -10.96 20.65 -6.25
C LYS A 18 -10.25 19.32 -5.98
N PHE A 19 -9.83 19.08 -4.74
CA PHE A 19 -9.09 17.87 -4.37
C PHE A 19 -9.94 16.61 -4.42
N GLU A 20 -11.19 16.69 -3.96
CA GLU A 20 -12.12 15.56 -4.06
C GLU A 20 -12.42 15.20 -5.51
N LYS A 21 -12.54 16.19 -6.42
CA LYS A 21 -12.68 15.95 -7.87
C LYS A 21 -11.46 15.26 -8.46
N LEU A 22 -10.24 15.74 -8.14
CA LEU A 22 -9.00 15.11 -8.62
C LEU A 22 -8.83 13.68 -8.09
N LEU A 23 -9.18 13.44 -6.82
CA LEU A 23 -9.13 12.12 -6.23
C LEU A 23 -10.19 11.18 -6.81
N SER A 24 -11.41 11.68 -7.07
CA SER A 24 -12.47 10.95 -7.75
C SER A 24 -12.06 10.51 -9.16
N ASN A 25 -11.26 11.31 -9.87
CA ASN A 25 -10.72 10.92 -11.17
C ASN A 25 -9.72 9.76 -11.05
N LEU A 26 -8.81 9.80 -10.06
CA LEU A 26 -7.88 8.71 -9.77
C LEU A 26 -8.62 7.43 -9.34
N GLU A 27 -9.66 7.57 -8.53
CA GLU A 27 -10.53 6.47 -8.11
C GLU A 27 -11.25 5.85 -9.30
N SER A 28 -11.85 6.65 -10.19
CA SER A 28 -12.57 6.16 -11.38
C SER A 28 -11.65 5.36 -12.32
N THR A 29 -10.43 5.84 -12.56
CA THR A 29 -9.41 5.13 -13.34
C THR A 29 -9.03 3.81 -12.68
N SER A 30 -8.77 3.82 -11.36
CA SER A 30 -8.38 2.62 -10.60
C SER A 30 -9.52 1.60 -10.50
N ALA A 31 -10.77 2.07 -10.34
CA ALA A 31 -11.97 1.25 -10.30
C ALA A 31 -12.17 0.47 -11.60
N THR A 32 -11.75 1.03 -12.74
CA THR A 32 -11.79 0.31 -14.02
C THR A 32 -10.91 -0.94 -13.99
N PHE A 33 -9.72 -0.87 -13.40
CA PHE A 33 -8.88 -2.06 -13.23
C PHE A 33 -9.47 -3.05 -12.22
N ILE A 34 -10.00 -2.56 -11.09
CA ILE A 34 -10.64 -3.41 -10.09
C ILE A 34 -11.82 -4.17 -10.70
N ARG A 35 -12.62 -3.52 -11.57
CA ARG A 35 -13.69 -4.18 -12.34
C ARG A 35 -13.15 -5.31 -13.22
N LYS A 36 -12.03 -5.09 -13.94
CA LYS A 36 -11.37 -6.15 -14.73
C LYS A 36 -10.91 -7.32 -13.85
N ILE A 37 -10.43 -7.05 -12.63
CA ILE A 37 -10.07 -8.11 -11.67
C ILE A 37 -11.27 -9.02 -11.39
N TRP A 38 -12.45 -8.44 -11.21
CA TRP A 38 -13.68 -9.17 -10.89
C TRP A 38 -14.34 -9.85 -12.09
N SER A 39 -14.32 -9.23 -13.28
CA SER A 39 -15.07 -9.72 -14.45
C SER A 39 -14.45 -10.93 -15.13
N GLY A 40 -13.21 -11.31 -14.76
CA GLY A 40 -12.49 -12.39 -15.43
C GLY A 40 -11.80 -11.97 -16.73
N GLU A 41 -11.99 -10.73 -17.18
CA GLU A 41 -11.36 -10.14 -18.36
C GLU A 41 -9.82 -10.16 -18.30
N ASP A 42 -9.20 -9.90 -19.46
CA ASP A 42 -7.75 -9.73 -19.58
C ASP A 42 -7.25 -8.61 -18.65
N LEU A 43 -6.30 -8.95 -17.78
CA LEU A 43 -5.73 -8.03 -16.81
C LEU A 43 -4.58 -7.27 -17.46
N SER A 44 -4.93 -6.40 -18.39
CA SER A 44 -3.99 -5.53 -19.07
C SER A 44 -4.15 -4.08 -18.63
N LEU A 45 -3.02 -3.46 -18.32
CA LEU A 45 -2.89 -2.02 -18.04
C LEU A 45 -1.82 -1.41 -18.93
N THR A 46 -2.06 -0.21 -19.44
CA THR A 46 -0.96 0.59 -20.00
C THR A 46 -0.05 1.08 -18.88
N ARG A 47 1.17 1.51 -19.22
CA ARG A 47 2.10 2.12 -18.26
C ARG A 47 1.49 3.32 -17.56
N ALA A 48 0.79 4.18 -18.30
CA ALA A 48 0.09 5.33 -17.72
C ALA A 48 -0.97 4.88 -16.71
N GLN A 49 -1.84 3.93 -17.07
CA GLN A 49 -2.88 3.42 -16.17
C GLN A 49 -2.30 2.75 -14.92
N LEU A 50 -1.21 1.98 -15.07
CA LEU A 50 -0.51 1.36 -13.95
C LEU A 50 0.07 2.43 -13.00
N ALA A 51 0.61 3.50 -13.56
CA ALA A 51 1.19 4.59 -12.79
C ALA A 51 0.10 5.35 -12.00
N ASP A 52 -1.03 5.64 -12.63
CA ASP A 52 -2.20 6.26 -11.97
C ASP A 52 -2.77 5.38 -10.86
N MET A 53 -2.88 4.07 -11.10
CA MET A 53 -3.34 3.12 -10.09
C MET A 53 -2.39 3.08 -8.89
N LYS A 54 -1.07 3.02 -9.12
CA LYS A 54 -0.09 3.05 -8.03
C LYS A 54 -0.17 4.35 -7.25
N LYS A 55 -0.28 5.49 -7.93
CA LYS A 55 -0.49 6.80 -7.31
C LYS A 55 -1.74 6.80 -6.42
N PHE A 56 -2.86 6.28 -6.93
CA PHE A 56 -4.09 6.13 -6.17
C PHE A 56 -3.87 5.29 -4.90
N LEU A 57 -3.26 4.10 -5.02
CA LEU A 57 -3.01 3.22 -3.86
C LEU A 57 -2.10 3.89 -2.81
N CYS A 58 -1.05 4.58 -3.23
CA CYS A 58 -0.15 5.30 -2.32
C CYS A 58 -0.88 6.45 -1.60
N ILE A 59 -1.70 7.23 -2.32
CA ILE A 59 -2.51 8.30 -1.72
C ILE A 59 -3.53 7.72 -0.74
N MET A 60 -4.19 6.60 -1.09
CA MET A 60 -5.16 5.95 -0.21
C MET A 60 -4.53 5.47 1.09
N MET A 61 -3.27 5.00 1.04
CA MET A 61 -2.51 4.66 2.24
C MET A 61 -2.15 5.90 3.06
N TYR A 62 -1.62 6.94 2.41
CA TYR A 62 -1.19 8.18 3.07
C TYR A 62 -2.36 8.94 3.73
N ARG A 63 -3.54 8.94 3.11
CA ARG A 63 -4.75 9.56 3.69
C ARG A 63 -5.41 8.73 4.78
N GLY A 64 -4.91 7.53 5.05
CA GLY A 64 -5.50 6.65 6.05
C GLY A 64 -5.58 7.32 7.42
N GLU A 65 -6.61 6.99 8.19
CA GLU A 65 -6.88 7.61 9.51
C GLU A 65 -5.63 7.62 10.40
N HIS A 66 -4.84 6.54 10.35
CA HIS A 66 -3.60 6.45 11.11
C HIS A 66 -2.64 7.60 10.84
N ARG A 67 -2.33 7.80 9.57
CA ARG A 67 -1.32 8.73 9.12
C ARG A 67 -1.82 10.13 9.40
N TRP A 68 -3.08 10.42 9.09
CA TRP A 68 -3.72 11.68 9.47
C TRP A 68 -3.61 11.98 10.98
N ARG A 69 -3.91 11.00 11.85
CA ARG A 69 -3.77 11.17 13.30
C ARG A 69 -2.34 11.39 13.76
N GLN A 70 -1.33 10.82 13.10
CA GLN A 70 0.08 11.11 13.44
C GLN A 70 0.38 12.62 13.33
N TYR A 71 -0.16 13.30 12.32
CA TYR A 71 0.00 14.75 12.17
C TYR A 71 -0.97 15.54 13.07
N ASN A 72 -2.22 15.10 13.18
CA ASN A 72 -3.24 15.81 13.96
C ASN A 72 -2.97 15.78 15.47
N ASP A 73 -2.60 14.61 15.98
CA ASP A 73 -2.40 14.33 17.41
C ASP A 73 -0.91 14.46 17.82
N GLY A 74 -0.01 14.75 16.87
CA GLY A 74 1.42 14.93 17.12
C GLY A 74 2.18 13.64 17.44
N LEU A 75 1.68 12.49 16.98
CA LEU A 75 2.22 11.15 17.26
C LEU A 75 3.26 10.70 16.22
N LEU A 76 4.11 11.62 15.77
CA LEU A 76 5.18 11.33 14.83
C LEU A 76 6.38 10.73 15.57
N ASP A 77 7.01 9.70 15.00
CA ASP A 77 8.31 9.25 15.48
C ASP A 77 9.37 10.36 15.31
N PHE A 78 10.48 10.23 16.02
CA PHE A 78 11.53 11.25 16.05
C PHE A 78 12.04 11.63 14.65
N MET A 79 12.22 10.65 13.76
CA MET A 79 12.76 10.87 12.42
C MET A 79 11.75 11.62 11.55
N THR A 80 10.49 11.18 11.59
CA THR A 80 9.40 11.86 10.88
C THR A 80 9.20 13.28 11.39
N LEU A 81 9.20 13.49 12.70
CA LEU A 81 9.05 14.82 13.31
C LEU A 81 10.16 15.78 12.86
N MET A 82 11.40 15.31 12.79
CA MET A 82 12.52 16.13 12.31
C MET A 82 12.39 16.50 10.83
N SER A 83 11.94 15.55 9.99
CA SER A 83 11.66 15.81 8.57
C SER A 83 10.55 16.85 8.40
N VAL A 84 9.47 16.72 9.16
CA VAL A 84 8.32 17.63 9.17
C VAL A 84 8.72 19.03 9.63
N LYS A 85 9.41 19.16 10.78
CA LYS A 85 9.85 20.47 11.30
C LYS A 85 10.73 21.23 10.31
N ARG A 86 11.68 20.54 9.66
CA ARG A 86 12.49 21.17 8.61
C ARG A 86 11.63 21.67 7.45
N HIS A 87 10.69 20.85 6.98
CA HIS A 87 9.80 21.25 5.91
C HIS A 87 8.94 22.45 6.32
N MET A 88 8.50 22.50 7.58
CA MET A 88 7.81 23.66 8.14
C MET A 88 8.66 24.92 8.10
N ASP A 89 9.90 24.85 8.59
CA ASP A 89 10.84 25.98 8.60
C ASP A 89 11.14 26.49 7.18
N ASN A 90 11.32 25.57 6.22
CA ASN A 90 11.62 25.90 4.83
C ASN A 90 10.44 26.54 4.07
N ASN A 91 9.20 26.24 4.48
CA ASN A 91 7.99 26.66 3.77
C ASN A 91 7.10 27.60 4.58
N ASN A 92 7.59 28.13 5.72
CA ASN A 92 6.85 29.00 6.63
C ASN A 92 5.51 28.40 7.12
N ILE A 93 5.46 27.08 7.31
CA ILE A 93 4.27 26.38 7.81
C ILE A 93 4.30 26.41 9.33
N LYS A 94 3.17 26.80 9.96
CA LYS A 94 3.10 26.99 11.42
C LYS A 94 2.60 25.77 12.18
N LYS A 95 1.78 24.92 11.56
CA LYS A 95 1.20 23.73 12.19
C LYS A 95 1.59 22.46 11.48
N VAL A 96 1.81 21.39 12.24
CA VAL A 96 2.10 20.05 11.70
C VAL A 96 0.96 19.54 10.83
N GLN A 97 -0.29 19.82 11.19
CA GLN A 97 -1.47 19.42 10.40
C GLN A 97 -1.44 19.99 8.98
N ASP A 98 -0.98 21.24 8.82
CA ASP A 98 -0.89 21.91 7.52
C ASP A 98 0.14 21.22 6.61
N VAL A 99 1.17 20.56 7.18
CA VAL A 99 2.13 19.75 6.41
C VAL A 99 1.47 18.50 5.84
N TRP A 100 0.61 17.84 6.60
CA TRP A 100 -0.12 16.68 6.09
C TRP A 100 -0.96 17.07 4.87
N PHE A 101 -1.66 18.21 4.99
CA PHE A 101 -2.51 18.75 3.95
C PHE A 101 -1.70 19.21 2.72
N SER A 102 -0.59 19.91 2.91
CA SER A 102 0.28 20.35 1.81
C SER A 102 0.87 19.17 1.04
N ASN A 103 1.31 18.12 1.76
CA ASN A 103 1.81 16.90 1.17
C ASN A 103 0.75 16.22 0.28
N ILE A 104 -0.46 15.96 0.81
CA ILE A 104 -1.49 15.25 0.03
C ILE A 104 -1.94 16.07 -1.18
N LYS A 105 -2.05 17.39 -1.02
CA LYS A 105 -2.34 18.31 -2.13
C LYS A 105 -1.30 18.18 -3.23
N TRP A 106 -0.01 18.28 -2.88
CA TRP A 106 1.07 18.14 -3.85
C TRP A 106 1.07 16.77 -4.53
N LEU A 107 0.88 15.68 -3.76
CA LEU A 107 0.79 14.33 -4.31
C LEU A 107 -0.37 14.17 -5.29
N ILE A 108 -1.55 14.72 -4.99
CA ILE A 108 -2.73 14.67 -5.87
C ILE A 108 -2.50 15.48 -7.14
N GLU A 109 -1.98 16.71 -7.03
CA GLU A 109 -1.83 17.63 -8.16
C GLU A 109 -0.65 17.28 -9.09
N THR A 110 0.40 16.63 -8.58
CA THR A 110 1.64 16.39 -9.32
C THR A 110 1.61 15.07 -10.10
N SER A 111 2.09 15.04 -11.34
CA SER A 111 2.15 13.78 -12.08
C SER A 111 3.09 12.77 -11.40
N ILE A 112 2.80 11.48 -11.50
CA ILE A 112 3.69 10.46 -10.90
C ILE A 112 5.10 10.50 -11.50
N SER A 113 5.27 10.92 -12.76
CA SER A 113 6.58 11.09 -13.38
C SER A 113 7.40 12.17 -12.65
N ASP A 114 6.79 13.31 -12.38
CA ASP A 114 7.47 14.43 -11.70
C ASP A 114 7.77 14.08 -10.24
N ILE A 115 6.84 13.38 -9.55
CA ILE A 115 7.10 12.86 -8.20
C ILE A 115 8.30 11.91 -8.20
N MET A 116 8.41 11.04 -9.21
CA MET A 116 9.54 10.10 -9.30
C MET A 116 10.86 10.76 -9.69
N GLU A 117 10.84 11.84 -10.47
CA GLU A 117 12.04 12.66 -10.71
C GLU A 117 12.49 13.32 -9.41
N GLU A 118 11.54 13.86 -8.66
CA GLU A 118 11.79 14.50 -7.38
C GLU A 118 12.35 13.51 -6.35
N TYR A 119 11.78 12.30 -6.29
CA TYR A 119 12.30 11.19 -5.48
C TYR A 119 13.76 10.89 -5.80
N LYS A 120 14.12 10.77 -7.09
CA LYS A 120 15.51 10.50 -7.51
C LYS A 120 16.46 11.62 -7.11
N ARG A 121 15.99 12.88 -7.15
CA ARG A 121 16.76 14.04 -6.68
C ARG A 121 16.97 13.99 -5.17
N ALA A 122 15.95 13.62 -4.41
CA ALA A 122 16.07 13.44 -2.96
C ALA A 122 17.03 12.28 -2.61
N GLU A 123 16.95 11.17 -3.34
CA GLU A 123 17.79 9.99 -3.17
C GLU A 123 19.28 10.29 -3.49
N SER A 124 19.55 11.07 -4.54
CA SER A 124 20.93 11.42 -4.94
C SER A 124 21.64 12.38 -3.98
N ILE A 125 20.89 13.15 -3.20
CA ILE A 125 21.42 14.00 -2.11
C ILE A 125 21.79 13.14 -0.88
N GLY A 126 21.30 11.90 -0.79
CA GLY A 126 21.32 11.06 0.40
C GLY A 126 22.35 9.91 0.54
N PRO A 127 23.31 9.62 -0.37
CA PRO A 127 24.16 8.44 -0.16
C PRO A 127 25.11 8.55 1.05
N GLU A 128 25.35 9.76 1.58
CA GLU A 128 26.18 9.97 2.78
C GLU A 128 25.39 10.10 4.09
N ASN A 129 24.06 10.19 4.05
CA ASN A 129 23.25 10.29 5.26
C ASN A 129 22.07 9.30 5.24
N PRO A 130 22.22 8.12 5.89
CA PRO A 130 21.16 7.11 5.98
C PRO A 130 19.89 7.60 6.71
N PHE A 131 19.90 8.80 7.26
CA PHE A 131 18.84 9.33 8.11
C PHE A 131 18.15 10.58 7.54
N LEU A 132 18.61 11.15 6.41
CA LEU A 132 18.10 12.37 5.74
C LEU A 132 17.79 13.59 6.65
N THR A 133 18.06 13.50 7.95
CA THR A 133 17.86 14.52 8.97
C THR A 133 18.88 15.63 8.88
N THR A 134 19.74 15.67 7.86
CA THR A 134 20.60 16.83 7.52
C THR A 134 20.50 17.29 6.07
N THR A 135 19.54 16.75 5.30
CA THR A 135 19.36 17.11 3.88
C THR A 135 19.07 18.59 3.66
N LYS A 136 19.70 19.18 2.63
CA LYS A 136 19.38 20.51 2.08
C LYS A 136 18.10 20.52 1.23
N TYR A 137 17.28 19.48 1.34
CA TYR A 137 16.08 19.28 0.52
C TYR A 137 15.02 20.33 0.89
N LYS A 138 14.74 21.24 -0.06
CA LYS A 138 13.80 22.37 0.07
C LYS A 138 12.71 22.28 -1.00
N MET A 139 11.77 21.38 -0.80
CA MET A 139 10.89 20.93 -1.86
C MET A 139 9.46 20.76 -1.32
N PRO A 140 8.45 20.58 -2.20
CA PRO A 140 7.04 20.81 -1.87
C PRO A 140 6.41 19.75 -0.96
N ILE A 141 7.16 18.71 -0.60
CA ILE A 141 6.81 17.66 0.35
C ILE A 141 8.01 17.40 1.26
N HIS A 142 7.81 16.97 2.51
CA HIS A 142 8.96 16.62 3.35
C HIS A 142 9.61 15.31 2.89
N ALA A 143 10.94 15.21 3.08
CA ALA A 143 11.78 14.21 2.44
C ALA A 143 11.37 12.76 2.73
N LEU A 144 10.99 12.45 3.98
CA LEU A 144 10.62 11.07 4.34
C LEU A 144 9.34 10.61 3.64
N GLU A 145 8.33 11.48 3.50
CA GLU A 145 7.11 11.11 2.77
C GLU A 145 7.38 10.89 1.28
N LEU A 146 8.24 11.71 0.68
CA LEU A 146 8.64 11.51 -0.71
C LEU A 146 9.37 10.18 -0.90
N LEU A 147 10.25 9.81 0.04
CA LEU A 147 10.94 8.52 -0.01
C LEU A 147 9.95 7.36 0.08
N ASP A 148 9.05 7.40 1.05
CA ASP A 148 8.05 6.35 1.25
C ASP A 148 7.16 6.21 0.01
N PHE A 149 6.67 7.33 -0.52
CA PHE A 149 5.90 7.35 -1.76
C PHE A 149 6.69 6.79 -2.94
N GLY A 150 7.93 7.26 -3.15
CA GLY A 150 8.75 6.84 -4.29
C GLY A 150 9.10 5.35 -4.24
N ARG A 151 9.45 4.83 -3.06
CA ARG A 151 9.69 3.39 -2.84
C ARG A 151 8.42 2.58 -3.15
N MET A 152 7.26 3.01 -2.66
CA MET A 152 6.00 2.33 -2.97
C MET A 152 5.63 2.39 -4.45
N ALA A 153 5.80 3.53 -5.11
CA ALA A 153 5.52 3.69 -6.53
C ALA A 153 6.42 2.79 -7.39
N GLN A 154 7.62 2.46 -6.92
CA GLN A 154 8.53 1.51 -7.55
C GLN A 154 8.12 0.05 -7.36
N ASN A 155 7.29 -0.30 -6.38
CA ASN A 155 6.87 -1.69 -6.13
C ASN A 155 6.25 -2.35 -7.36
N PHE A 156 6.43 -3.66 -7.51
CA PHE A 156 5.69 -4.39 -8.55
C PHE A 156 4.30 -4.76 -8.06
N VAL A 157 3.37 -4.93 -8.99
CA VAL A 157 1.96 -5.23 -8.69
C VAL A 157 1.70 -6.72 -8.92
N CYS A 158 1.06 -7.37 -7.97
CA CYS A 158 0.46 -8.70 -8.13
C CYS A 158 -1.05 -8.64 -7.92
N VAL A 159 -1.77 -9.54 -8.59
CA VAL A 159 -3.20 -9.76 -8.38
C VAL A 159 -3.39 -11.15 -7.78
N TRP A 160 -3.80 -11.18 -6.53
CA TRP A 160 -4.00 -12.39 -5.75
C TRP A 160 -5.49 -12.75 -5.74
N GLN A 161 -5.78 -14.03 -5.90
CA GLN A 161 -7.10 -14.63 -5.83
C GLN A 161 -7.12 -15.66 -4.71
N ALA A 162 -8.03 -15.54 -3.75
CA ALA A 162 -8.19 -16.53 -2.70
C ALA A 162 -8.56 -17.91 -3.31
N GLU A 163 -7.95 -18.98 -2.79
CA GLU A 163 -8.35 -20.35 -3.13
C GLU A 163 -9.82 -20.60 -2.70
N GLU A 164 -10.52 -21.42 -3.48
CA GLU A 164 -11.89 -21.84 -3.20
C GLU A 164 -12.05 -22.38 -1.76
N GLY A 165 -13.07 -21.89 -1.05
CA GLY A 165 -13.29 -22.20 0.37
C GLY A 165 -12.44 -21.38 1.35
N SER A 166 -11.75 -20.34 0.88
CA SER A 166 -11.18 -19.26 1.70
C SER A 166 -11.57 -17.89 1.15
N GLU A 167 -11.35 -16.85 1.95
CA GLU A 167 -11.59 -15.47 1.55
C GLU A 167 -10.69 -14.50 2.31
N PHE A 168 -10.37 -13.38 1.68
CA PHE A 168 -9.76 -12.24 2.34
C PHE A 168 -10.80 -11.48 3.17
N ILE A 169 -10.43 -11.06 4.37
CA ILE A 169 -11.27 -10.18 5.18
C ILE A 169 -11.11 -8.73 4.73
N LEU A 170 -12.18 -7.95 4.82
CA LEU A 170 -12.12 -6.51 4.64
C LEU A 170 -12.13 -5.83 6.00
N SER A 171 -11.40 -4.73 6.12
CA SER A 171 -11.33 -3.92 7.34
C SER A 171 -11.29 -2.43 7.00
N ASP A 172 -11.36 -1.59 8.02
CA ASP A 172 -11.08 -0.16 7.90
C ASP A 172 -9.63 0.15 7.49
N ASN A 173 -8.72 -0.83 7.54
CA ASN A 173 -7.32 -0.70 7.10
C ASN A 173 -7.03 -1.36 5.73
N CYS A 174 -8.05 -1.54 4.87
CA CYS A 174 -7.91 -2.15 3.53
C CYS A 174 -6.86 -1.47 2.60
N PHE A 175 -6.34 -0.29 2.96
CA PHE A 175 -5.36 0.46 2.17
C PHE A 175 -4.03 0.71 2.90
N GLY A 176 -3.73 0.01 3.99
CA GLY A 176 -2.51 0.28 4.77
C GLY A 176 -1.96 -0.90 5.57
N ALA A 177 -2.45 -2.12 5.33
CA ALA A 177 -1.85 -3.31 5.92
C ALA A 177 -0.64 -3.73 5.08
N PHE A 178 0.46 -4.02 5.75
CA PHE A 178 1.68 -4.49 5.09
C PHE A 178 2.32 -5.63 5.88
N GLU A 179 3.04 -6.48 5.17
CA GLU A 179 4.04 -7.37 5.75
C GLU A 179 5.39 -6.67 5.62
N GLY A 180 6.18 -6.65 6.69
CA GLY A 180 7.55 -6.13 6.65
C GLY A 180 8.35 -6.46 7.89
N ASP A 181 9.56 -5.91 7.95
CA ASP A 181 10.47 -6.01 9.09
C ASP A 181 11.33 -4.75 9.21
N ASN A 182 11.61 -4.31 10.44
CA ASN A 182 12.36 -3.08 10.75
C ASN A 182 11.92 -1.85 9.93
N GLY A 183 10.60 -1.69 9.75
CA GLY A 183 10.02 -0.59 8.98
C GLY A 183 10.17 -0.72 7.45
N VAL A 184 10.72 -1.82 6.94
CA VAL A 184 10.82 -2.11 5.51
C VAL A 184 9.66 -3.01 5.10
N PRO A 185 8.66 -2.50 4.34
CA PRO A 185 7.58 -3.35 3.85
C PRO A 185 8.10 -4.27 2.75
N PHE A 186 7.75 -5.55 2.83
CA PHE A 186 7.89 -6.55 1.77
C PHE A 186 6.67 -6.52 0.85
N HIS A 187 5.47 -6.44 1.44
CA HIS A 187 4.19 -6.48 0.73
C HIS A 187 3.24 -5.47 1.32
N ASN A 188 2.58 -4.67 0.49
CA ASN A 188 1.43 -3.84 0.90
C ASN A 188 0.17 -4.44 0.29
N PHE A 189 -0.82 -4.71 1.14
CA PHE A 189 -2.05 -5.41 0.76
C PHE A 189 -3.20 -4.43 0.57
N PHE A 190 -3.87 -4.56 -0.57
CA PHE A 190 -5.07 -3.81 -0.92
C PHE A 190 -6.20 -4.80 -1.21
N ILE A 191 -7.00 -5.11 -0.19
CA ILE A 191 -8.10 -6.07 -0.32
C ILE A 191 -9.28 -5.38 -1.01
N VAL A 192 -9.54 -5.76 -2.26
CA VAL A 192 -10.60 -5.17 -3.07
C VAL A 192 -11.90 -5.96 -3.01
N SER A 193 -11.85 -7.25 -2.67
CA SER A 193 -13.03 -8.07 -2.38
C SER A 193 -12.64 -9.32 -1.58
N PRO A 194 -13.61 -10.09 -1.06
CA PRO A 194 -13.30 -11.35 -0.36
C PRO A 194 -12.54 -12.36 -1.23
N ARG A 195 -12.61 -12.23 -2.56
CA ARG A 195 -11.92 -13.11 -3.49
C ARG A 195 -10.58 -12.56 -3.98
N TYR A 196 -10.37 -11.24 -3.96
CA TYR A 196 -9.25 -10.63 -4.65
C TYR A 196 -8.50 -9.58 -3.82
N ALA A 197 -7.18 -9.60 -3.95
CA ALA A 197 -6.28 -8.60 -3.40
C ALA A 197 -5.33 -8.07 -4.48
N ILE A 198 -5.04 -6.78 -4.43
CA ILE A 198 -3.91 -6.18 -5.14
C ILE A 198 -2.76 -6.10 -4.15
N VAL A 199 -1.58 -6.56 -4.54
CA VAL A 199 -0.41 -6.57 -3.66
C VAL A 199 0.72 -5.79 -4.32
N LEU A 200 1.21 -4.76 -3.63
CA LEU A 200 2.43 -4.07 -4.01
C LEU A 200 3.60 -4.73 -3.31
N VAL A 201 4.48 -5.35 -4.08
CA VAL A 201 5.61 -6.09 -3.54
C VAL A 201 6.90 -5.31 -3.78
N ASN A 202 7.73 -5.23 -2.74
CA ASN A 202 8.91 -4.42 -2.74
C ASN A 202 9.99 -4.99 -3.68
N GLN A 203 10.41 -4.19 -4.66
CA GLN A 203 11.45 -4.61 -5.60
C GLN A 203 12.82 -4.73 -4.95
N PHE A 204 13.09 -3.95 -3.90
CA PHE A 204 14.34 -4.00 -3.16
C PHE A 204 14.51 -5.38 -2.50
N TYR A 205 13.44 -5.89 -1.89
CA TYR A 205 13.37 -7.25 -1.35
C TYR A 205 13.69 -8.30 -2.42
N MET A 206 13.07 -8.22 -3.60
CA MET A 206 13.25 -9.22 -4.67
C MET A 206 14.63 -9.18 -5.33
N ARG A 207 15.24 -8.00 -5.49
CA ARG A 207 16.44 -7.82 -6.31
C ARG A 207 17.74 -7.87 -5.52
N THR A 208 17.69 -7.70 -4.20
CA THR A 208 18.90 -7.58 -3.37
C THR A 208 18.90 -8.52 -2.16
N PRO A 209 18.84 -9.86 -2.34
CA PRO A 209 18.85 -10.80 -1.21
C PRO A 209 20.05 -10.63 -0.26
N GLY A 210 21.23 -10.29 -0.80
CA GLY A 210 22.42 -10.01 0.00
C GLY A 210 22.28 -8.76 0.87
N MET A 211 21.56 -7.74 0.41
CA MET A 211 21.31 -6.52 1.18
C MET A 211 20.28 -6.76 2.28
N MET A 212 19.26 -7.60 2.02
CA MET A 212 18.33 -8.06 3.06
C MET A 212 19.07 -8.75 4.21
N ALA A 213 20.00 -9.64 3.88
CA ALA A 213 20.82 -10.34 4.88
C ALA A 213 21.72 -9.37 5.66
N MET A 214 22.34 -8.40 4.99
CA MET A 214 23.15 -7.36 5.64
C MET A 214 22.33 -6.52 6.63
N MET A 215 21.07 -6.23 6.29
CA MET A 215 20.14 -5.50 7.16
C MET A 215 19.50 -6.38 8.25
N SER A 216 19.88 -7.67 8.34
CA SER A 216 19.29 -8.64 9.25
C SER A 216 17.76 -8.73 9.16
N LEU A 217 17.21 -8.49 7.98
CA LEU A 217 15.77 -8.58 7.74
C LEU A 217 15.34 -10.05 7.66
N ARG A 218 14.22 -10.38 8.29
CA ARG A 218 13.61 -11.71 8.18
C ARG A 218 13.19 -12.00 6.74
N LYS A 219 12.96 -13.29 6.45
CA LYS A 219 12.35 -13.71 5.19
C LYS A 219 10.86 -13.35 5.16
N SER A 220 10.35 -13.09 3.96
CA SER A 220 8.92 -12.98 3.68
C SER A 220 8.18 -14.27 4.08
N TRP A 221 6.94 -14.12 4.55
CA TRP A 221 6.02 -15.22 4.83
C TRP A 221 5.44 -15.83 3.57
N PHE A 222 5.39 -15.03 2.50
CA PHE A 222 4.89 -15.42 1.20
C PHE A 222 6.04 -15.88 0.31
N SER A 223 5.85 -17.05 -0.27
CA SER A 223 6.84 -17.64 -1.18
C SER A 223 6.94 -16.86 -2.49
N GLU A 224 8.09 -16.96 -3.16
CA GLU A 224 8.35 -16.32 -4.46
C GLU A 224 7.35 -16.72 -5.55
N LYS A 225 6.66 -17.86 -5.39
CA LYS A 225 5.60 -18.30 -6.32
C LYS A 225 4.43 -17.32 -6.38
N LEU A 226 4.23 -16.51 -5.34
CA LEU A 226 3.21 -15.47 -5.30
C LEU A 226 3.66 -14.13 -5.90
N HIS A 227 4.89 -14.06 -6.43
CA HIS A 227 5.53 -12.84 -6.95
C HIS A 227 5.67 -12.85 -8.47
N LEU A 228 4.59 -13.17 -9.18
CA LEU A 228 4.63 -13.17 -10.65
C LEU A 228 4.68 -11.74 -11.20
N THR A 229 5.78 -11.42 -11.88
CA THR A 229 5.92 -10.17 -12.62
C THR A 229 5.00 -10.17 -13.85
N PRO A 230 4.37 -9.04 -14.19
CA PRO A 230 3.56 -8.95 -15.40
C PRO A 230 4.41 -9.15 -16.65
N GLN A 231 3.82 -9.77 -17.67
CA GLN A 231 4.41 -9.75 -19.00
C GLN A 231 4.30 -8.33 -19.55
N THR A 232 5.42 -7.76 -19.98
CA THR A 232 5.44 -6.41 -20.56
C THR A 232 5.54 -6.48 -22.08
N VAL A 233 4.65 -5.76 -22.76
CA VAL A 233 4.65 -5.57 -24.22
C VAL A 233 5.03 -4.12 -24.50
N TYR A 234 6.22 -3.92 -25.04
CA TYR A 234 6.77 -2.60 -25.32
C TYR A 234 6.35 -2.12 -26.71
N VAL A 235 5.80 -0.91 -26.80
CA VAL A 235 5.36 -0.35 -28.09
C VAL A 235 6.55 -0.03 -28.99
N LYS A 236 7.66 0.43 -28.42
CA LYS A 236 8.89 0.79 -29.14
C LYS A 236 9.90 -0.36 -29.22
N GLY A 237 9.46 -1.60 -28.99
CA GLY A 237 10.34 -2.75 -28.79
C GLY A 237 10.98 -2.76 -27.40
N SER A 238 11.53 -3.92 -27.01
CA SER A 238 12.15 -4.08 -25.69
C SER A 238 13.30 -3.10 -25.49
N PRO A 239 13.36 -2.39 -24.35
CA PRO A 239 14.41 -1.42 -24.09
C PRO A 239 15.78 -2.13 -24.03
N PRO A 240 16.82 -1.57 -24.68
CA PRO A 240 18.18 -2.04 -24.47
C PRO A 240 18.58 -1.87 -23.01
N LEU A 241 19.42 -2.77 -22.51
CA LEU A 241 20.09 -2.62 -21.24
C LEU A 241 21.41 -1.86 -21.46
N GLN A 242 21.60 -0.74 -20.76
CA GLN A 242 22.88 -0.05 -20.68
C GLN A 242 23.33 -0.04 -19.21
N GLY A 243 24.46 -0.68 -18.91
CA GLY A 243 24.96 -0.82 -17.53
C GLY A 243 24.02 -1.59 -16.60
N GLY A 244 23.21 -2.52 -17.13
CA GLY A 244 22.20 -3.27 -16.36
C GLY A 244 20.86 -2.55 -16.15
N TYR A 245 20.73 -1.31 -16.64
CA TYR A 245 19.49 -0.53 -16.54
C TYR A 245 18.82 -0.36 -17.91
N ALA A 246 17.50 -0.46 -17.94
CA ALA A 246 16.71 -0.23 -19.14
C ALA A 246 16.70 1.27 -19.51
N LEU A 247 16.98 1.57 -20.78
CA LEU A 247 17.01 2.95 -21.28
C LEU A 247 15.61 3.59 -21.23
N GLN A 248 15.46 4.64 -20.44
CA GLN A 248 14.16 5.29 -20.23
C GLN A 248 13.51 5.83 -21.52
N ALA A 249 14.32 6.29 -22.49
CA ALA A 249 13.84 6.80 -23.77
C ALA A 249 13.02 5.78 -24.59
N HIS A 250 13.18 4.48 -24.30
CA HIS A 250 12.47 3.39 -24.96
C HIS A 250 11.10 3.09 -24.33
N PHE A 251 10.79 3.65 -23.17
CA PHE A 251 9.48 3.47 -22.58
C PHE A 251 8.42 4.34 -23.27
N SER A 252 7.21 3.80 -23.33
CA SER A 252 6.02 4.50 -23.82
C SER A 252 4.95 4.49 -22.72
N PRO A 253 4.17 5.57 -22.55
CA PRO A 253 2.97 5.54 -21.71
C PRO A 253 1.98 4.45 -22.13
N ASN A 254 2.06 4.00 -23.40
CA ASN A 254 1.23 2.96 -23.99
C ASN A 254 1.82 1.54 -23.89
N ASP A 255 3.01 1.36 -23.29
CA ASP A 255 3.51 0.00 -23.00
C ASP A 255 2.47 -0.75 -22.18
N MET A 256 2.23 -2.02 -22.49
CA MET A 256 1.21 -2.82 -21.82
C MET A 256 1.81 -3.81 -20.83
N PHE A 257 1.20 -3.89 -19.66
CA PHE A 257 1.49 -4.86 -18.61
C PHE A 257 0.32 -5.84 -18.52
N LYS A 258 0.60 -7.12 -18.81
CA LYS A 258 -0.36 -8.22 -18.72
C LYS A 258 -0.14 -8.99 -17.43
N TYR A 259 -1.14 -8.99 -16.57
CA TYR A 259 -1.13 -9.64 -15.26
C TYR A 259 -1.83 -10.99 -15.29
N LYS A 260 -1.46 -11.85 -14.36
CA LYS A 260 -2.18 -13.10 -14.05
C LYS A 260 -2.80 -13.00 -12.66
N ARG A 261 -3.95 -13.64 -12.49
CA ARG A 261 -4.53 -13.89 -11.17
C ARG A 261 -3.80 -15.07 -10.55
N ILE A 262 -3.13 -14.86 -9.43
CA ILE A 262 -2.41 -15.91 -8.71
C ILE A 262 -3.36 -16.52 -7.70
N VAL A 263 -3.64 -17.81 -7.80
CA VAL A 263 -4.42 -18.51 -6.76
C VAL A 263 -3.54 -18.66 -5.52
N VAL A 264 -3.96 -18.02 -4.43
CA VAL A 264 -3.27 -18.00 -3.15
C VAL A 264 -3.79 -19.16 -2.30
N PRO A 265 -2.90 -20.06 -1.83
CA PRO A 265 -3.29 -21.16 -0.94
C PRO A 265 -4.01 -20.64 0.31
N LYS A 266 -4.94 -21.45 0.84
CA LYS A 266 -5.73 -21.10 2.04
C LYS A 266 -4.88 -20.61 3.21
N GLU A 267 -3.75 -21.26 3.46
CA GLU A 267 -2.85 -20.88 4.54
C GLU A 267 -2.29 -19.47 4.36
N ASP A 268 -1.89 -19.11 3.15
CA ASP A 268 -1.39 -17.77 2.83
C ASP A 268 -2.52 -16.73 2.89
N VAL A 269 -3.75 -17.09 2.51
CA VAL A 269 -4.93 -16.23 2.75
C VAL A 269 -5.11 -15.96 4.25
N TYR A 270 -4.97 -16.98 5.10
CA TYR A 270 -5.08 -16.81 6.56
C TYR A 270 -3.93 -15.98 7.15
N LYS A 271 -2.71 -16.05 6.59
CA LYS A 271 -1.61 -15.15 6.96
C LYS A 271 -1.95 -13.70 6.65
N VAL A 272 -2.45 -13.41 5.45
CA VAL A 272 -2.92 -12.06 5.10
C VAL A 272 -4.01 -11.62 6.07
N ASN A 273 -5.02 -12.46 6.30
CA ASN A 273 -6.08 -12.14 7.26
C ASN A 273 -5.55 -11.88 8.67
N SER A 274 -4.51 -12.60 9.10
CA SER A 274 -3.85 -12.38 10.40
C SER A 274 -3.22 -10.99 10.52
N ILE A 275 -2.57 -10.51 9.46
CA ILE A 275 -2.06 -9.12 9.41
C ILE A 275 -3.20 -8.13 9.59
N PHE A 276 -4.31 -8.32 8.89
CA PHE A 276 -5.48 -7.44 9.01
C PHE A 276 -6.18 -7.54 10.38
N LEU A 277 -6.20 -8.73 10.99
CA LEU A 277 -6.74 -8.95 12.33
C LEU A 277 -5.88 -8.27 13.39
N ASP A 278 -4.57 -8.28 13.25
CA ASP A 278 -3.66 -7.63 14.19
C ASP A 278 -3.63 -6.12 14.00
N CYS A 279 -3.72 -5.64 12.76
CA CYS A 279 -3.78 -4.21 12.46
C CYS A 279 -5.17 -3.58 12.72
N ARG A 280 -6.17 -4.36 13.17
CA ARG A 280 -7.58 -3.94 13.16
C ARG A 280 -7.85 -2.84 14.18
N ARG A 281 -8.59 -1.80 13.77
CA ARG A 281 -8.92 -0.68 14.66
C ARG A 281 -10.40 -0.52 14.96
N LYS A 282 -11.31 -0.71 13.99
CA LYS A 282 -12.75 -0.52 14.25
C LYS A 282 -13.65 -1.58 13.63
N SER A 283 -13.45 -1.96 12.37
CA SER A 283 -14.44 -2.77 11.62
C SER A 283 -13.83 -3.95 10.87
N LEU A 284 -14.59 -5.04 10.78
CA LEU A 284 -14.30 -6.20 9.94
C LEU A 284 -15.56 -6.56 9.17
N THR A 285 -15.34 -6.94 7.92
CA THR A 285 -16.36 -7.50 7.04
C THR A 285 -15.83 -8.77 6.44
N TYR A 286 -16.65 -9.81 6.48
CA TYR A 286 -16.39 -11.12 5.90
C TYR A 286 -17.68 -11.62 5.25
N LYS A 287 -17.55 -12.52 4.28
CA LYS A 287 -18.67 -13.10 3.55
C LYS A 287 -19.07 -14.45 4.14
N SER A 288 -18.11 -15.25 4.61
CA SER A 288 -18.33 -16.61 5.11
C SER A 288 -17.96 -16.72 6.60
N ALA A 289 -18.95 -17.07 7.44
CA ALA A 289 -18.71 -17.35 8.86
C ALA A 289 -17.69 -18.48 9.07
N VAL A 290 -17.72 -19.50 8.20
CA VAL A 290 -16.75 -20.62 8.23
C VAL A 290 -15.33 -20.10 7.96
N SER A 291 -15.13 -19.33 6.90
CA SER A 291 -13.82 -18.82 6.51
C SER A 291 -13.26 -17.85 7.55
N MET A 292 -14.14 -17.01 8.10
CA MET A 292 -13.79 -16.10 9.18
C MET A 292 -13.37 -16.85 10.44
N PHE A 293 -14.14 -17.87 10.86
CA PHE A 293 -13.78 -18.68 12.02
C PHE A 293 -12.43 -19.38 11.85
N LYS A 294 -12.15 -19.93 10.67
CA LYS A 294 -10.84 -20.52 10.33
C LYS A 294 -9.71 -19.49 10.38
N SER A 295 -9.94 -18.28 9.89
CA SER A 295 -8.96 -17.18 9.94
C SER A 295 -8.65 -16.78 11.38
N LEU A 296 -9.67 -16.67 12.25
CA LEU A 296 -9.47 -16.38 13.68
C LEU A 296 -8.71 -17.49 14.40
N ARG A 297 -8.99 -18.75 14.08
CA ARG A 297 -8.26 -19.90 14.65
C ARG A 297 -6.81 -19.94 14.21
N PHE A 298 -6.55 -19.61 12.95
CA PHE A 298 -5.19 -19.46 12.46
C PHE A 298 -4.47 -18.30 13.17
N TYR A 299 -5.11 -17.14 13.29
CA TYR A 299 -4.55 -15.99 14.01
C TYR A 299 -4.22 -16.33 15.47
N ASP A 300 -5.11 -16.98 16.22
CA ASP A 300 -4.81 -17.42 17.60
C ASP A 300 -3.54 -18.30 17.68
N LYS A 301 -3.26 -19.10 16.65
CA LYS A 301 -2.09 -19.98 16.61
C LYS A 301 -0.79 -19.21 16.39
N VAL A 302 -0.84 -18.11 15.66
CA VAL A 302 0.35 -17.37 15.21
C VAL A 302 0.56 -16.04 15.93
N LYS A 303 -0.47 -15.51 16.63
CA LYS A 303 -0.43 -14.17 17.20
C LYS A 303 0.58 -13.98 18.33
N SER A 304 1.00 -15.05 19.00
CA SER A 304 2.01 -15.01 20.07
C SER A 304 3.44 -15.02 19.55
N ASP A 305 3.66 -14.99 18.24
CA ASP A 305 4.99 -14.83 17.67
C ASP A 305 5.34 -13.34 17.71
N GLU A 306 6.18 -12.96 18.69
CA GLU A 306 6.57 -11.57 18.99
C GLU A 306 7.20 -10.84 17.80
N PHE A 307 7.68 -11.57 16.79
CA PHE A 307 8.25 -11.00 15.57
C PHE A 307 7.21 -10.70 14.48
N LEU A 308 5.97 -11.15 14.67
CA LEU A 308 4.94 -11.12 13.61
C LEU A 308 3.81 -10.14 13.90
N PHE A 309 3.42 -10.00 15.16
CA PHE A 309 2.20 -9.31 15.55
C PHE A 309 2.48 -8.42 16.75
N THR A 310 1.92 -7.21 16.70
CA THR A 310 2.19 -6.17 17.70
C THR A 310 1.06 -6.08 18.73
N TYR A 311 -0.18 -6.34 18.32
CA TYR A 311 -1.35 -6.01 19.12
C TYR A 311 -2.07 -7.21 19.75
N GLU A 312 -1.91 -8.40 19.15
CA GLU A 312 -2.36 -9.69 19.68
C GLU A 312 -3.84 -9.74 20.09
N HIS A 313 -4.69 -9.01 19.37
CA HIS A 313 -6.10 -8.80 19.70
C HIS A 313 -6.85 -10.10 20.07
N ASP A 314 -7.74 -10.01 21.08
CA ASP A 314 -8.59 -11.13 21.47
C ASP A 314 -9.94 -11.10 20.72
N TYR A 315 -10.20 -12.18 19.99
CA TYR A 315 -11.43 -12.37 19.23
C TYR A 315 -12.36 -13.43 19.82
N THR A 316 -12.21 -13.79 21.11
CA THR A 316 -13.01 -14.84 21.77
C THR A 316 -14.52 -14.62 21.63
N ILE A 317 -15.00 -13.38 21.83
CA ILE A 317 -16.43 -13.05 21.65
C ILE A 317 -16.89 -13.30 20.22
N LEU A 318 -16.11 -12.87 19.21
CA LEU A 318 -16.47 -13.06 17.81
C LEU A 318 -16.44 -14.54 17.41
N LYS A 319 -15.43 -15.29 17.86
CA LYS A 319 -15.34 -16.75 17.67
C LYS A 319 -16.58 -17.45 18.24
N GLY A 320 -17.03 -17.07 19.44
CA GLY A 320 -18.23 -17.61 20.07
C GLY A 320 -19.50 -17.37 19.24
N LYS A 321 -19.67 -16.15 18.72
CA LYS A 321 -20.80 -15.80 17.83
C LYS A 321 -20.79 -16.64 16.55
N LEU A 322 -19.63 -16.69 15.88
CA LEU A 322 -19.46 -17.46 14.65
C LEU A 322 -19.74 -18.94 14.87
N PHE A 323 -19.26 -19.52 15.97
CA PHE A 323 -19.50 -20.92 16.30
C PHE A 323 -20.99 -21.22 16.51
N ALA A 324 -21.72 -20.33 17.20
CA ALA A 324 -23.15 -20.47 17.38
C ALA A 324 -23.92 -20.41 16.04
N ASP A 325 -23.53 -19.50 15.15
CA ASP A 325 -24.17 -19.36 13.83
C ASP A 325 -23.96 -20.59 12.94
N LEU A 326 -22.77 -21.20 12.99
CA LEU A 326 -22.44 -22.42 12.25
C LEU A 326 -23.27 -23.64 12.72
N ASN A 327 -23.57 -23.73 14.01
CA ASN A 327 -24.39 -24.82 14.54
C ASN A 327 -25.88 -24.67 14.20
N ARG A 328 -26.37 -23.44 14.01
CA ARG A 328 -27.76 -23.18 13.60
C ARG A 328 -28.03 -23.66 12.17
N THR A 329 -27.06 -23.49 11.26
CA THR A 329 -27.21 -23.92 9.86
C THR A 329 -27.24 -25.44 9.64
N HIS A 330 -26.92 -26.24 10.67
CA HIS A 330 -27.04 -27.70 10.64
C HIS A 330 -28.37 -28.23 11.19
N SER A 331 -29.21 -27.35 11.75
CA SER A 331 -30.49 -27.71 12.39
C SER A 331 -31.73 -27.41 11.52
N SER A 332 -31.50 -27.01 10.27
CA SER A 332 -32.48 -26.69 9.23
C SER A 332 -32.18 -27.51 7.99
#